data_AF-A0A4U1JN35-F1
#
_entry.id   AF-A0A4U1JN35-F1
#
_cell.length_a   1.000
_cell.length_b   1.000
_cell.length_c   1.000
_cell.angle_alpha   90.00
_cell.angle_beta   90.00
_cell.angle_gamma   90.00
#
_symmetry.space_group_name_H-M   'P 1'
#
loop_
_entity.id
_entity.type
_entity.pdbx_description
1 polymer ?
#
loop_
_entity_poly.entity_id
_entity_poly.type
_entity_poly.pdbx_seq_one_letter_code
_entity_poly.pdbx_strand_id
1 'polypeptide(L)' 'MRAEVPGRRDARQITLFDSVGFAIEDFSALRFVQERIRGTDFFEPLDMLADPDDPRDLFGMLDRAK' A
#
# COMPACT_ATOMS: atom_id res chain seq x y z
N MET A 1 -9.33 4.32 17.36
CA MET A 1 -9.11 3.95 18.79
C MET A 1 -10.36 3.22 19.27
N ARG A 2 -10.25 1.97 19.76
CA ARG A 2 -11.41 1.18 20.17
C ARG A 2 -12.00 1.56 21.54
N ALA A 3 -11.51 2.65 22.15
CA ALA A 3 -11.89 3.14 23.48
C ALA A 3 -11.75 2.11 24.63
N GLU A 4 -10.91 1.09 24.44
CA GLU A 4 -10.62 0.05 25.44
C GLU A 4 -9.81 0.58 26.64
N VAL A 5 -9.05 1.65 26.44
CA VAL A 5 -8.28 2.38 27.47
C VAL A 5 -8.55 3.88 27.32
N PRO A 6 -8.69 4.65 28.41
CA PRO A 6 -8.91 6.08 28.34
C PRO A 6 -7.72 6.81 27.69
N GLY A 7 -8.02 7.73 26.77
CA GLY A 7 -7.04 8.66 26.19
C GLY A 7 -6.74 9.84 27.13
N ARG A 8 -6.83 11.06 26.62
CA ARG A 8 -6.76 12.28 27.44
C ARG A 8 -7.89 12.31 28.48
N ARG A 9 -7.57 12.68 29.73
CA ARG A 9 -8.49 12.65 30.90
C ARG A 9 -8.94 14.04 31.36
N ASP A 10 -8.08 15.05 31.22
CA ASP A 10 -8.40 16.42 31.58
C ASP A 10 -7.60 17.45 30.75
N ALA A 11 -7.97 18.73 30.88
CA ALA A 11 -7.38 19.82 30.10
C ALA A 11 -5.96 20.19 30.52
N ARG A 12 -5.55 19.92 31.77
CA ARG A 12 -4.21 20.23 32.29
C ARG A 12 -3.21 19.13 31.97
N GLN A 13 -3.69 17.94 31.62
CA GLN A 13 -2.84 16.81 31.25
C GLN A 13 -1.98 17.15 30.03
N ILE A 14 -0.68 16.91 30.11
CA ILE A 14 0.20 16.91 28.93
C ILE A 14 0.16 15.51 28.32
N THR A 15 -0.01 15.42 27.00
CA THR A 15 -0.01 14.15 26.26
C THR A 15 1.07 14.17 25.21
N LEU A 16 1.85 13.10 25.12
CA LEU A 16 2.82 12.89 24.05
C LEU A 16 2.30 11.78 23.14
N PHE A 17 2.25 12.06 21.85
CA PHE A 17 2.09 11.02 20.84
C PHE A 17 3.46 10.78 20.21
N ASP A 18 4.13 9.73 20.67
CA ASP A 18 5.43 9.32 20.17
C ASP A 18 5.23 8.46 18.92
N SER A 19 5.00 9.13 17.79
CA SER A 19 4.78 8.46 16.51
C SER A 19 6.12 8.15 15.84
N VAL A 20 6.27 6.91 15.38
CA VAL A 20 7.43 6.44 14.60
C VAL A 20 7.05 5.88 13.23
N GLY A 21 5.75 5.86 12.91
CA GLY A 21 5.20 5.25 11.70
C GLY A 21 4.92 3.75 11.85
N PHE A 22 3.86 3.27 11.18
CA PHE A 22 3.55 1.84 11.06
C PHE A 22 2.97 1.52 9.69
N ALA A 23 3.24 0.31 9.18
CA ALA A 23 2.86 -0.09 7.82
C ALA A 23 1.35 0.01 7.50
N ILE A 24 0.49 0.01 8.52
CA ILE A 24 -0.95 0.21 8.34
C ILE A 24 -1.29 1.62 7.82
N GLU A 25 -0.47 2.61 8.16
CA GLU A 25 -0.63 4.01 7.73
C GLU A 25 -0.33 4.10 6.23
N ASP A 26 0.79 3.53 5.79
CA ASP A 26 1.16 3.44 4.37
C ASP A 26 0.14 2.63 3.58
N PHE A 27 -0.29 1.49 4.11
CA PHE A 27 -1.32 0.67 3.46
C PHE A 27 -2.62 1.46 3.26
N SER A 28 -3.05 2.20 4.28
CA SER A 28 -4.25 3.04 4.21
C SER A 28 -4.10 4.14 3.16
N ALA A 29 -2.93 4.78 3.09
CA ALA A 29 -2.63 5.79 2.07
C ALA A 29 -2.63 5.20 0.65
N LEU A 30 -1.98 4.04 0.44
CA LEU A 30 -1.97 3.34 -0.83
C LEU A 30 -3.37 2.93 -1.28
N ARG A 31 -4.20 2.43 -0.36
CA ARG A 31 -5.61 2.11 -0.65
C ARG A 31 -6.41 3.33 -1.10
N PHE A 32 -6.21 4.47 -0.44
CA PHE A 32 -6.87 5.72 -0.79
C PHE A 32 -6.45 6.21 -2.19
N VAL A 33 -5.15 6.24 -2.46
CA VAL A 33 -4.63 6.65 -3.78
C VAL A 33 -5.12 5.71 -4.87
N GLN A 34 -5.03 4.39 -4.65
CA GLN A 34 -5.45 3.37 -5.61
C GLN A 34 -6.94 3.49 -5.97
N GLU A 35 -7.79 3.95 -5.06
CA GLU A 35 -9.19 4.22 -5.36
C GLU A 35 -9.37 5.49 -6.19
N ARG A 36 -8.62 6.56 -5.89
CA ARG A 36 -8.75 7.87 -6.52
C ARG A 36 -8.25 7.95 -7.95
N ILE A 37 -7.24 7.16 -8.30
CA ILE A 37 -6.63 7.19 -9.64
C ILE A 37 -7.36 6.31 -10.66
N ARG A 38 -8.29 5.45 -10.22
CA ARG A 38 -9.06 4.57 -11.13
C ARG A 38 -9.83 5.40 -12.15
N GLY A 39 -9.66 5.07 -13.43
CA GLY A 39 -10.33 5.76 -14.53
C GLY A 39 -9.77 7.15 -14.85
N THR A 40 -8.62 7.52 -14.27
CA THR A 40 -7.88 8.74 -14.61
C THR A 40 -6.66 8.40 -15.46
N ASP A 41 -6.14 9.39 -16.18
CA ASP A 41 -4.88 9.25 -16.93
C ASP A 41 -3.63 9.45 -16.05
N PHE A 42 -3.78 9.52 -14.72
CA PHE A 42 -2.69 9.76 -13.76
C PHE A 42 -1.93 8.50 -13.36
N PHE A 43 -2.05 7.42 -14.12
CA PHE A 43 -1.26 6.21 -13.92
C PHE A 43 -1.01 5.49 -15.24
N GLU A 44 0.08 4.73 -15.29
CA GLU A 44 0.41 3.84 -16.39
C GLU A 44 0.45 2.40 -15.87
N PRO A 45 -0.25 1.44 -16.52
CA PRO A 45 -0.07 0.03 -16.24
C PRO A 45 1.34 -0.42 -16.63
N LEU A 46 2.12 -0.90 -15.66
CA LEU A 46 3.44 -1.48 -15.90
C LEU A 46 3.37 -2.99 -15.73
N ASP A 47 3.94 -3.70 -16.70
CA ASP A 47 4.14 -5.14 -16.59
C ASP A 47 5.38 -5.41 -15.72
N MET A 48 5.14 -5.61 -14.42
CA MET A 48 6.22 -5.80 -13.42
C MET A 48 6.55 -7.27 -13.15
N LEU A 49 5.66 -8.19 -13.53
CA LEU A 49 5.78 -9.60 -13.18
C LEU A 49 5.71 -10.44 -14.46
N ALA A 50 6.62 -11.39 -14.58
CA ALA A 50 6.59 -12.37 -15.65
C ALA A 50 5.30 -13.22 -15.59
N ASP A 51 4.62 -13.36 -16.73
CA ASP A 51 3.42 -14.19 -16.90
C ASP A 51 3.64 -15.26 -18.00
N PRO A 52 4.44 -16.32 -17.73
CA PRO A 52 4.68 -17.40 -18.68
C PRO A 52 3.55 -18.46 -18.68
N ASP A 53 3.26 -19.06 -19.83
CA ASP A 53 2.20 -20.10 -19.93
C ASP A 53 2.54 -21.37 -19.15
N ASP A 54 3.83 -21.76 -19.06
CA ASP A 54 4.32 -22.70 -18.06
C ASP A 54 4.99 -21.87 -16.95
N PRO A 55 4.46 -21.85 -15.71
CA PRO A 55 5.01 -21.06 -14.60
C PRO A 55 6.47 -21.44 -14.25
N ARG A 56 6.99 -22.56 -14.76
CA ARG A 56 8.37 -22.99 -14.57
C ARG A 56 9.28 -22.60 -15.73
N ASP A 57 8.73 -22.21 -16.88
CA ASP A 57 9.49 -21.84 -18.08
C ASP A 57 9.63 -20.31 -18.21
N LEU A 58 10.47 -19.73 -17.36
CA LEU A 58 10.81 -18.31 -17.47
C LEU A 58 11.72 -18.04 -18.68
N PHE A 59 12.54 -19.01 -19.10
CA PHE A 59 13.47 -18.85 -20.23
C PHE A 59 12.74 -18.74 -21.57
N GLY A 60 11.64 -19.47 -21.76
CA GLY A 60 10.80 -19.39 -22.96
C GLY A 60 10.25 -17.99 -23.24
N MET A 61 10.19 -17.10 -22.23
CA MET A 61 9.82 -15.70 -22.44
C MET A 61 10.84 -14.91 -23.27
N LEU A 62 12.13 -15.29 -23.26
CA LEU A 62 13.15 -14.64 -24.09
C LEU A 62 12.94 -14.91 -25.59
N ASP A 63 12.41 -16.09 -25.93
CA ASP A 63 12.09 -16.43 -27.32
C ASP A 63 10.76 -15.80 -27.80
N ARG A 64 9.84 -15.49 -26.88
CA ARG A 64 8.61 -14.72 -27.17
C ARG A 64 8.87 -13.23 -27.43
N ALA A 65 9.96 -12.71 -26.89
CA ALA A 65 10.32 -11.28 -27.01
C ALA A 65 11.03 -10.92 -28.34
N LYS A 66 11.22 -11.90 -29.25
CA LYS A 66 11.73 -11.68 -30.62
C LYS A 66 10.61 -11.31 -31.57
#